data_AF-A0A7X4FTT4-F1
#
_entry.id   AF-A0A7X4FTT4-F1
#
_cell.length_a   1.000
_cell.length_b   1.000
_cell.length_c   1.000
_cell.angle_alpha   90.00
_cell.angle_beta   90.00
_cell.angle_gamma   90.00
#
_symmetry.space_group_name_H-M   'P 1'
#
loop_
_entity.id
_entity.type
_entity.pdbx_description
1 polymer ?
#
loop_
_entity_poly.entity_id
_entity_poly.type
_entity_poly.pdbx_seq_one_letter_code
_entity_poly.pdbx_strand_id
1 'polypeptide(L)'
;MMLGAHYDHLGRGRGGDSLARGSEAGEIHNGADDNASGVAAVLASGASLAGAERGRGIILAFWSGEELGLLGSTDFVDQAPVPMDQIAAYLNFDMVGRLRDNTLNLQAVGSSTIWTGLAEELNQPIGLNLTFVADPYLPTDVRSLNASRVPSLNFFTGSHEDYHRPTDDAHTINYEGLDSIIELGTAVTANLVTRPDAPDFIRVQEVQQRTGGAATMRIFTGTIPDYTQEVEGLSLSGVVGGGPAEQAGLQGGDVIVGLAGQSVTNIYDYMYALDLLKVGEPAEVIFIRDGERMSVEMIPSVRE
;
A
#
# COMPACT_ATOMS: atom_id res chain seq x y z
N MET A 1 1.51 -11.62 19.27
CA MET A 1 2.07 -10.97 18.06
C MET A 1 1.36 -11.58 16.87
N MET A 2 1.03 -10.76 15.89
CA MET A 2 0.45 -11.22 14.63
C MET A 2 1.32 -10.75 13.48
N LEU A 3 1.60 -11.64 12.54
CA LEU A 3 2.18 -11.32 11.23
C LEU A 3 1.11 -11.64 10.19
N GLY A 4 0.96 -10.79 9.18
CA GLY A 4 0.00 -11.05 8.12
C GLY A 4 0.36 -10.49 6.76
N ALA A 5 -0.32 -11.04 5.78
CA ALA A 5 -0.31 -10.66 4.37
C ALA A 5 -1.63 -11.17 3.77
N HIS A 6 -2.15 -10.52 2.74
CA HIS A 6 -3.24 -11.10 1.97
C HIS A 6 -2.70 -12.13 0.98
N TYR A 7 -3.49 -13.17 0.72
CA TYR A 7 -3.13 -14.22 -0.25
C TYR A 7 -4.02 -14.22 -1.48
N ASP A 8 -5.11 -13.44 -1.48
CA ASP A 8 -5.91 -13.22 -2.67
C ASP A 8 -5.23 -12.21 -3.61
N HIS A 9 -5.69 -12.22 -4.85
CA HIS A 9 -5.32 -11.26 -5.88
C HIS A 9 -6.46 -11.12 -6.90
N LEU A 10 -6.27 -10.32 -7.95
CA LEU A 10 -7.29 -9.92 -8.91
C LEU A 10 -7.81 -11.03 -9.85
N GLY A 11 -7.23 -12.23 -9.82
CA GLY A 11 -7.63 -13.36 -10.65
C GLY A 11 -7.49 -13.06 -12.14
N ARG A 12 -8.59 -12.82 -12.86
CA ARG A 12 -8.57 -12.41 -14.29
C ARG A 12 -8.86 -10.92 -14.51
N GLY A 13 -8.79 -10.10 -13.47
CA GLY A 13 -8.98 -8.65 -13.55
C GLY A 13 -10.43 -8.20 -13.76
N ARG A 14 -11.43 -9.03 -13.43
CA ARG A 14 -12.86 -8.69 -13.64
C ARG A 14 -13.44 -7.71 -12.62
N GLY A 15 -12.77 -7.49 -11.49
CA GLY A 15 -13.16 -6.54 -10.44
C GLY A 15 -12.88 -5.07 -10.76
N GLY A 16 -12.17 -4.81 -11.86
CA GLY A 16 -11.94 -3.47 -12.42
C GLY A 16 -10.82 -2.65 -11.77
N ASP A 17 -10.03 -3.24 -10.87
CA ASP A 17 -8.76 -2.69 -10.38
C ASP A 17 -7.55 -3.16 -11.22
N SER A 18 -7.80 -4.03 -12.20
CA SER A 18 -6.79 -4.50 -13.14
C SER A 18 -6.25 -3.35 -14.01
N LEU A 19 -4.93 -3.30 -14.12
CA LEU A 19 -4.18 -2.39 -14.99
C LEU A 19 -3.67 -3.09 -16.27
N ALA A 20 -4.20 -4.28 -16.58
CA ALA A 20 -3.83 -5.06 -17.76
C ALA A 20 -3.96 -4.25 -19.07
N ARG A 21 -2.94 -4.35 -19.94
CA ARG A 21 -2.83 -3.57 -21.18
C ARG A 21 -2.95 -4.45 -22.41
N GLY A 22 -3.69 -3.98 -23.41
CA GLY A 22 -3.73 -4.59 -24.74
C GLY A 22 -4.04 -6.09 -24.70
N SER A 23 -3.05 -6.93 -25.05
CA SER A 23 -3.18 -8.39 -25.06
C SER A 23 -3.27 -9.03 -23.68
N GLU A 24 -2.88 -8.35 -22.60
CA GLU A 24 -2.94 -8.84 -21.22
C GLU A 24 -4.40 -8.96 -20.70
N ALA A 25 -5.36 -8.34 -21.39
CA ALA A 25 -6.74 -8.27 -20.94
C ALA A 25 -7.37 -9.68 -20.76
N GLY A 26 -7.76 -9.98 -19.52
CA GLY A 26 -8.38 -11.26 -19.15
C GLY A 26 -7.39 -12.40 -18.86
N GLU A 27 -6.09 -12.13 -18.92
CA GLU A 27 -5.04 -13.01 -18.40
C GLU A 27 -5.06 -13.06 -16.87
N ILE A 28 -4.35 -14.05 -16.32
CA ILE A 28 -4.29 -14.28 -14.88
C ILE A 28 -3.30 -13.29 -14.28
N HIS A 29 -3.71 -12.62 -13.21
CA HIS A 29 -2.87 -11.80 -12.35
C HIS A 29 -2.28 -12.76 -11.31
N ASN A 30 -1.00 -13.06 -11.45
CA ASN A 30 -0.32 -14.05 -10.61
C ASN A 30 0.01 -13.49 -9.23
N GLY A 31 0.25 -12.17 -9.13
CA GLY A 31 0.41 -11.49 -7.84
C GLY A 31 1.69 -11.89 -7.13
N ALA A 32 2.79 -11.97 -7.88
CA ALA A 32 4.05 -12.42 -7.31
C ALA A 32 4.54 -11.44 -6.24
N ASP A 33 4.51 -10.14 -6.51
CA ASP A 33 4.76 -9.13 -5.50
C ASP A 33 3.52 -8.85 -4.68
N ASP A 34 2.35 -8.81 -5.32
CA ASP A 34 1.04 -8.45 -4.75
C ASP A 34 0.07 -9.65 -4.72
N ASN A 35 0.08 -10.50 -3.70
CA ASN A 35 0.94 -10.41 -2.52
C ASN A 35 1.54 -11.76 -2.09
N ALA A 36 1.95 -12.58 -3.06
CA ALA A 36 2.68 -13.81 -2.78
C ALA A 36 4.02 -13.53 -2.06
N SER A 37 4.65 -12.37 -2.30
CA SER A 37 5.85 -11.92 -1.60
C SER A 37 5.61 -11.76 -0.09
N GLY A 38 4.51 -11.12 0.31
CA GLY A 38 4.12 -10.95 1.72
C GLY A 38 3.77 -12.28 2.37
N VAL A 39 3.03 -13.16 1.67
CA VAL A 39 2.75 -14.51 2.14
C VAL A 39 4.04 -15.30 2.39
N ALA A 40 5.01 -15.22 1.46
CA ALA A 40 6.31 -15.84 1.61
C ALA A 40 7.07 -15.29 2.82
N ALA A 41 7.02 -13.97 3.04
CA ALA A 41 7.66 -13.33 4.18
C ALA A 41 7.09 -13.82 5.53
N VAL A 42 5.77 -13.86 5.66
CA VAL A 42 5.08 -14.35 6.87
C VAL A 42 5.44 -15.82 7.15
N LEU A 43 5.45 -16.67 6.12
CA LEU A 43 5.81 -18.09 6.24
C LEU A 43 7.28 -18.25 6.65
N ALA A 44 8.20 -17.53 6.03
CA ALA A 44 9.63 -17.58 6.33
C ALA A 44 9.94 -17.11 7.75
N SER A 45 9.38 -15.97 8.18
CA SER A 45 9.50 -15.49 9.55
C SER A 45 8.92 -16.49 10.55
N GLY A 46 7.74 -17.05 10.28
CA GLY A 46 7.13 -18.09 11.10
C GLY A 46 8.00 -19.34 11.25
N ALA A 47 8.60 -19.80 10.15
CA ALA A 47 9.52 -20.94 10.14
C ALA A 47 10.78 -20.66 10.98
N SER A 48 11.38 -19.47 10.83
CA SER A 48 12.55 -19.04 11.60
C SER A 48 12.28 -18.95 13.10
N LEU A 49 11.05 -18.61 13.50
CA LEU A 49 10.66 -18.40 14.90
C LEU A 49 10.02 -19.62 15.57
N ALA A 50 9.79 -20.72 14.86
CA ALA A 50 9.09 -21.89 15.37
C ALA A 50 9.72 -22.43 16.68
N GLY A 51 11.05 -22.46 16.74
CA GLY A 51 11.84 -22.92 17.88
C GLY A 51 12.33 -21.82 18.83
N ALA A 52 12.01 -20.55 18.56
CA ALA A 52 12.49 -19.44 19.38
C ALA A 52 11.81 -19.41 20.75
N GLU A 53 12.58 -19.07 21.79
CA GLU A 53 12.03 -18.73 23.10
C GLU A 53 11.13 -17.49 22.98
N ARG A 54 9.94 -17.55 23.56
CA ARG A 54 8.92 -16.51 23.41
C ARG A 54 8.06 -16.41 24.66
N GLY A 55 7.82 -15.18 25.09
CA GLY A 55 6.83 -14.84 26.12
C GLY A 55 5.43 -14.59 25.54
N ARG A 56 5.31 -14.39 24.23
CA ARG A 56 4.04 -14.16 23.51
C ARG A 56 3.83 -15.17 22.39
N GLY A 57 2.58 -15.56 22.17
CA GLY A 57 2.19 -16.35 21.00
C GLY A 57 2.35 -15.57 19.69
N ILE A 58 2.56 -16.31 18.60
CA ILE A 58 2.63 -15.79 17.23
C ILE A 58 1.43 -16.33 16.46
N ILE A 59 0.68 -15.44 15.82
CA ILE A 59 -0.37 -15.75 14.87
C ILE A 59 0.15 -15.40 13.48
N LEU A 60 0.08 -16.36 12.55
CA LEU A 60 0.30 -16.11 11.13
C LEU A 60 -1.08 -15.97 10.47
N ALA A 61 -1.38 -14.79 9.94
CA ALA A 61 -2.67 -14.46 9.36
C ALA A 61 -2.53 -14.31 7.83
N PHE A 62 -3.40 -14.99 7.09
CA PHE A 62 -3.44 -14.89 5.63
C PHE A 62 -4.83 -14.40 5.23
N TRP A 63 -4.92 -13.15 4.77
CA TRP A 63 -6.18 -12.49 4.50
C TRP A 63 -6.69 -12.81 3.10
N SER A 64 -8.02 -12.83 2.95
CA SER A 64 -8.69 -12.95 1.66
C SER A 64 -9.63 -11.78 1.47
N GLY A 65 -9.82 -11.36 0.22
CA GLY A 65 -10.67 -10.23 -0.14
C GLY A 65 -10.07 -8.89 0.26
N GLU A 66 -8.74 -8.78 0.36
CA GLU A 66 -8.05 -7.49 0.55
C GLU A 66 -8.36 -6.57 -0.63
N GLU A 67 -8.17 -7.11 -1.83
CA GLU A 67 -8.41 -6.50 -3.15
C GLU A 67 -9.86 -6.09 -3.39
N LEU A 68 -10.77 -6.63 -2.57
CA LEU A 68 -12.20 -6.35 -2.61
C LEU A 68 -12.63 -5.36 -1.53
N GLY A 69 -11.68 -4.76 -0.82
CA GLY A 69 -11.90 -3.83 0.28
C GLY A 69 -11.75 -4.45 1.66
N LEU A 70 -10.64 -5.15 1.91
CA LEU A 70 -10.21 -5.62 3.24
C LEU A 70 -11.20 -6.57 3.94
N LEU A 71 -11.93 -7.38 3.16
CA LEU A 71 -13.07 -8.16 3.68
C LEU A 71 -12.65 -9.14 4.78
N GLY A 72 -11.54 -9.86 4.58
CA GLY A 72 -11.06 -10.88 5.51
C GLY A 72 -10.55 -10.31 6.83
N SER A 73 -9.72 -9.26 6.79
CA SER A 73 -9.20 -8.63 8.01
C SER A 73 -10.30 -7.89 8.78
N THR A 74 -11.27 -7.29 8.08
CA THR A 74 -12.45 -6.67 8.71
C THR A 74 -13.29 -7.71 9.44
N ASP A 75 -13.62 -8.83 8.78
CA ASP A 75 -14.41 -9.91 9.36
C ASP A 75 -13.71 -10.53 10.59
N PHE A 76 -12.39 -10.72 10.54
CA PHE A 76 -11.62 -11.22 11.67
C PHE A 76 -11.70 -10.29 12.89
N VAL A 77 -11.56 -8.98 12.67
CA VAL A 77 -11.64 -7.97 13.73
C VAL A 77 -13.05 -7.92 14.33
N ASP A 78 -14.09 -7.99 13.49
CA ASP A 78 -15.49 -7.97 13.91
C ASP A 78 -15.89 -9.21 14.72
N GLN A 79 -15.42 -10.39 14.31
CA GLN A 79 -15.66 -11.64 15.04
C GLN A 79 -14.76 -11.79 16.28
N ALA A 80 -13.61 -11.13 16.29
CA ALA A 80 -12.60 -11.15 17.35
C ALA A 80 -12.31 -12.56 17.92
N PRO A 81 -11.93 -13.56 17.08
CA PRO A 81 -11.65 -14.91 17.54
C PRO A 81 -10.49 -14.97 18.55
N VAL A 82 -9.63 -13.95 18.53
CA VAL A 82 -8.73 -13.57 19.62
C VAL A 82 -9.13 -12.17 20.07
N PRO A 83 -9.28 -11.87 21.36
CA PRO A 83 -9.59 -10.51 21.82
C PRO A 83 -8.53 -9.51 21.33
N MET A 84 -8.96 -8.40 20.70
CA MET A 84 -8.04 -7.43 20.09
C MET A 84 -7.06 -6.82 21.10
N ASP A 85 -7.46 -6.68 22.36
CA ASP A 85 -6.60 -6.22 23.46
C ASP A 85 -5.52 -7.23 23.89
N GLN A 86 -5.57 -8.47 23.40
CA GLN A 86 -4.53 -9.48 23.56
C GLN A 86 -3.55 -9.53 22.38
N ILE A 87 -3.84 -8.83 21.28
CA ILE A 87 -2.92 -8.71 20.15
C ILE A 87 -1.95 -7.56 20.44
N ALA A 88 -0.73 -7.93 20.87
CA ALA A 88 0.29 -6.95 21.26
C ALA A 88 0.69 -5.99 20.11
N ALA A 89 0.79 -6.49 18.88
CA ALA A 89 1.01 -5.73 17.67
C ALA A 89 0.79 -6.60 16.43
N TYR A 90 0.63 -5.93 15.29
CA TYR A 90 0.44 -6.50 13.96
C TYR A 90 1.55 -6.04 12.99
N LEU A 91 2.25 -6.98 12.36
CA LEU A 91 3.18 -6.70 11.26
C LEU A 91 2.55 -7.15 9.95
N ASN A 92 2.36 -6.23 9.01
CA ASN A 92 1.80 -6.51 7.70
C ASN A 92 2.91 -6.49 6.65
N PHE A 93 2.90 -7.47 5.75
CA PHE A 93 3.80 -7.52 4.59
C PHE A 93 2.96 -7.43 3.34
N ASP A 94 3.19 -6.37 2.57
CA ASP A 94 2.41 -6.04 1.40
C ASP A 94 3.36 -5.53 0.33
N MET A 95 3.44 -6.20 -0.82
CA MET A 95 4.37 -5.86 -1.90
C MET A 95 5.81 -5.67 -1.41
N VAL A 96 6.42 -6.76 -0.92
CA VAL A 96 7.76 -6.77 -0.29
C VAL A 96 8.84 -7.46 -1.15
N GLY A 97 8.52 -7.79 -2.39
CA GLY A 97 9.38 -8.47 -3.36
C GLY A 97 10.03 -7.55 -4.39
N ARG A 98 9.73 -6.25 -4.44
CA ARG A 98 10.23 -5.31 -5.48
C ARG A 98 11.15 -4.22 -4.91
N LEU A 99 11.99 -4.59 -3.93
CA LEU A 99 12.97 -3.69 -3.32
C LEU A 99 13.87 -3.01 -4.39
N ARG A 100 13.84 -1.68 -4.43
CA ARG A 100 14.65 -0.81 -5.31
C ARG A 100 15.48 0.17 -4.50
N ASP A 101 16.69 0.47 -4.98
CA ASP A 101 17.65 1.36 -4.32
C ASP A 101 17.87 1.05 -2.83
N ASN A 102 17.75 -0.24 -2.49
CA ASN A 102 17.85 -0.75 -1.13
C ASN A 102 16.86 -0.08 -0.14
N THR A 103 15.75 0.49 -0.64
CA THR A 103 14.82 1.32 0.14
C THR A 103 13.56 0.57 0.52
N LEU A 104 13.30 0.51 1.83
CA LEU A 104 12.11 -0.11 2.40
C LEU A 104 11.24 0.95 3.07
N ASN A 105 9.96 1.00 2.70
CA ASN A 105 8.99 1.87 3.36
C ASN A 105 8.36 1.13 4.53
N LEU A 106 8.56 1.69 5.72
CA LEU A 106 7.87 1.28 6.93
C LEU A 106 6.74 2.27 7.20
N GLN A 107 5.50 1.81 7.03
CA GLN A 107 4.31 2.64 7.17
C GLN A 107 3.53 2.30 8.46
N ALA A 108 2.54 3.11 8.80
CA ALA A 108 1.81 3.04 10.07
C ALA A 108 2.69 3.26 11.32
N VAL A 109 3.88 3.86 11.18
CA VAL A 109 4.80 4.02 12.32
C VAL A 109 4.25 4.94 13.40
N GLY A 110 3.26 5.78 13.08
CA GLY A 110 2.58 6.63 14.06
C GLY A 110 1.69 5.87 15.04
N SER A 111 1.44 4.56 14.81
CA SER A 111 0.58 3.75 15.68
C SER A 111 1.24 3.33 17.01
N SER A 112 2.55 3.51 17.17
CA SER A 112 3.29 3.29 18.42
C SER A 112 4.54 4.16 18.49
N THR A 113 4.94 4.56 19.69
CA THR A 113 6.19 5.31 19.89
C THR A 113 7.46 4.54 19.54
N ILE A 114 7.41 3.20 19.53
CA ILE A 114 8.63 2.39 19.45
C ILE A 114 9.09 2.13 18.02
N TRP A 115 8.22 2.30 17.01
CA TRP A 115 8.42 1.72 15.68
C TRP A 115 9.68 2.21 14.99
N THR A 116 9.89 3.52 14.91
CA THR A 116 11.06 4.10 14.24
C THR A 116 12.36 3.64 14.89
N GLY A 117 12.48 3.83 16.21
CA GLY A 117 13.72 3.47 16.93
C GLY A 117 14.00 1.97 16.92
N LEU A 118 12.98 1.13 17.08
CA LEU A 118 13.12 -0.32 17.03
C LEU A 118 13.56 -0.80 15.64
N ALA A 119 12.96 -0.25 14.58
CA ALA A 119 13.31 -0.60 13.21
C ALA A 119 14.74 -0.15 12.88
N GLU A 120 15.15 1.07 13.25
CA GLU A 120 16.51 1.57 13.04
C GLU A 120 17.57 0.74 13.77
N GLU A 121 17.30 0.33 15.01
CA GLU A 121 18.18 -0.52 15.82
C GLU A 121 18.38 -1.89 15.17
N LEU A 122 17.28 -2.57 14.85
CA LEU A 122 17.31 -3.92 14.29
C LEU A 122 17.79 -3.97 12.83
N ASN A 123 17.69 -2.85 12.13
CA ASN A 123 18.19 -2.72 10.77
C ASN A 123 19.70 -2.43 10.70
N GLN A 124 20.39 -2.06 11.80
CA GLN A 124 21.84 -1.82 11.79
C GLN A 124 22.67 -2.96 11.14
N PRO A 125 22.44 -4.25 11.46
CA PRO A 125 23.17 -5.34 10.80
C PRO A 125 22.71 -5.64 9.36
N ILE A 126 21.49 -5.24 8.97
CA ILE A 126 20.86 -5.58 7.68
C ILE A 126 21.20 -4.52 6.64
N GLY A 127 21.14 -3.25 7.01
CA GLY A 127 21.58 -2.12 6.19
C GLY A 127 20.59 -1.66 5.12
N LEU A 128 19.27 -1.82 5.31
CA LEU A 128 18.26 -1.23 4.42
C LEU A 128 18.17 0.30 4.60
N ASN A 129 17.85 1.03 3.54
CA ASN A 129 17.48 2.44 3.61
C ASN A 129 16.01 2.53 4.06
N LEU A 130 15.77 2.84 5.33
CA LEU A 130 14.41 2.92 5.87
C LEU A 130 13.79 4.29 5.61
N THR A 131 12.59 4.30 5.05
CA THR A 131 11.70 5.47 5.02
C THR A 131 10.51 5.21 5.93
N PHE A 132 10.01 6.27 6.56
CA PHE A 132 8.98 6.15 7.58
C PHE A 132 7.73 6.96 7.22
N VAL A 133 6.58 6.29 7.18
CA VAL A 133 5.27 6.92 6.97
C VAL A 133 4.43 6.76 8.22
N ALA A 134 4.09 7.88 8.86
CA ALA A 134 3.38 7.87 10.14
C ALA A 134 1.93 7.39 10.03
N ASP A 135 1.29 7.61 8.88
CA ASP A 135 -0.13 7.36 8.68
C ASP A 135 -0.48 5.86 8.75
N PRO A 136 -1.39 5.44 9.65
CA PRO A 136 -1.89 4.07 9.71
C PRO A 136 -3.20 3.85 8.93
N TYR A 137 -3.80 4.88 8.33
CA TYR A 137 -5.04 4.80 7.56
C TYR A 137 -4.79 4.39 6.09
N LEU A 138 -4.00 3.32 5.92
CA LEU A 138 -3.58 2.78 4.63
C LEU A 138 -4.69 1.91 4.01
N PRO A 139 -4.79 1.80 2.68
CA PRO A 139 -5.71 0.85 2.02
C PRO A 139 -5.10 -0.56 2.01
N THR A 140 -4.78 -1.10 3.18
CA THR A 140 -4.28 -2.48 3.38
C THR A 140 -4.83 -3.01 4.71
N ASP A 141 -4.62 -4.28 5.02
CA ASP A 141 -5.16 -4.97 6.20
C ASP A 141 -4.81 -4.28 7.54
N VAL A 142 -3.76 -3.46 7.58
CA VAL A 142 -3.42 -2.59 8.71
C VAL A 142 -4.61 -1.73 9.16
N ARG A 143 -5.46 -1.26 8.24
CA ARG A 143 -6.61 -0.39 8.56
C ARG A 143 -7.54 -1.04 9.58
N SER A 144 -7.90 -2.29 9.37
CA SER A 144 -8.84 -3.04 10.20
C SER A 144 -8.29 -3.23 11.62
N LEU A 145 -7.00 -3.58 11.72
CA LEU A 145 -6.32 -3.80 13.00
C LEU A 145 -6.09 -2.49 13.77
N ASN A 146 -5.68 -1.43 13.07
CA ASN A 146 -5.50 -0.10 13.66
C ASN A 146 -6.83 0.49 14.18
N ALA A 147 -7.94 0.29 13.45
CA ALA A 147 -9.28 0.70 13.91
C ALA A 147 -9.67 0.03 15.24
N SER A 148 -9.17 -1.18 15.48
CA SER A 148 -9.34 -1.96 16.71
C SER A 148 -8.23 -1.77 17.74
N ARG A 149 -7.46 -0.68 17.61
CA ARG A 149 -6.44 -0.24 18.59
C ARG A 149 -5.26 -1.20 18.72
N VAL A 150 -4.95 -1.94 17.67
CA VAL A 150 -3.73 -2.78 17.59
C VAL A 150 -2.60 -1.97 16.95
N PRO A 151 -1.47 -1.75 17.65
CA PRO A 151 -0.29 -1.13 17.07
C PRO A 151 0.19 -1.92 15.85
N SER A 152 0.41 -1.23 14.74
CA SER A 152 0.65 -1.88 13.45
C SER A 152 1.86 -1.28 12.73
N LEU A 153 2.61 -2.13 12.02
CA LEU A 153 3.73 -1.72 11.17
C LEU A 153 3.57 -2.41 9.81
N ASN A 154 3.54 -1.63 8.72
CA ASN A 154 3.48 -2.16 7.37
C ASN A 154 4.85 -2.14 6.70
N PHE A 155 5.23 -3.23 6.04
CA PHE A 155 6.42 -3.33 5.20
C PHE A 155 5.98 -3.24 3.74
N PHE A 156 6.57 -2.29 2.98
CA PHE A 156 6.16 -2.01 1.61
C PHE A 156 7.34 -1.52 0.74
N THR A 157 7.50 -2.06 -0.47
CA THR A 157 8.62 -1.70 -1.38
C THR A 157 8.28 -0.65 -2.44
N GLY A 158 7.04 -0.14 -2.44
CA GLY A 158 6.61 0.84 -3.44
C GLY A 158 5.88 0.18 -4.60
N SER A 159 4.99 0.93 -5.26
CA SER A 159 4.34 0.45 -6.48
C SER A 159 5.35 0.36 -7.64
N HIS A 160 5.12 -0.56 -8.56
CA HIS A 160 5.97 -0.77 -9.74
C HIS A 160 5.12 -0.94 -11.00
N GLU A 161 5.76 -1.00 -12.17
CA GLU A 161 5.07 -1.01 -13.47
C GLU A 161 4.17 -2.23 -13.70
N ASP A 162 4.41 -3.33 -12.99
CA ASP A 162 3.65 -4.58 -13.07
C ASP A 162 2.49 -4.68 -12.07
N TYR A 163 2.35 -3.70 -11.16
CA TYR A 163 1.29 -3.68 -10.16
C TYR A 163 -0.09 -3.84 -10.81
N HIS A 164 -0.93 -4.72 -10.25
CA HIS A 164 -2.25 -5.06 -10.78
C HIS A 164 -2.26 -5.50 -12.25
N ARG A 165 -1.17 -6.10 -12.75
CA ARG A 165 -1.05 -6.64 -14.11
C ARG A 165 -0.71 -8.13 -14.09
N PRO A 166 -1.04 -8.86 -15.17
CA PRO A 166 -0.57 -10.24 -15.37
C PRO A 166 0.96 -10.39 -15.36
N THR A 167 1.70 -9.30 -15.56
CA THR A 167 3.17 -9.30 -15.54
C THR A 167 3.77 -9.26 -14.14
N ASP A 168 2.97 -9.09 -13.08
CA ASP A 168 3.44 -9.29 -11.71
C ASP A 168 3.62 -10.81 -11.46
N ASP A 169 4.80 -11.30 -11.83
CA ASP A 169 5.14 -12.72 -11.90
C ASP A 169 6.50 -12.99 -11.26
N ALA A 170 6.76 -14.24 -10.86
CA ALA A 170 7.86 -14.64 -9.98
C ALA A 170 9.26 -14.23 -10.45
N HIS A 171 9.45 -14.00 -11.75
CA HIS A 171 10.73 -13.57 -12.32
C HIS A 171 11.03 -12.07 -12.10
N THR A 172 10.04 -11.27 -11.71
CA THR A 172 10.21 -9.85 -11.39
C THR A 172 10.69 -9.62 -9.96
N ILE A 173 10.62 -10.64 -9.09
CA ILE A 173 10.96 -10.54 -7.67
C ILE A 173 12.47 -10.35 -7.46
N ASN A 174 12.81 -9.37 -6.65
CA ASN A 174 14.13 -9.20 -6.04
C ASN A 174 14.23 -10.09 -4.79
N TYR A 175 14.63 -11.35 -4.99
CA TYR A 175 14.70 -12.32 -3.89
C TYR A 175 15.72 -11.96 -2.80
N GLU A 176 16.87 -11.38 -3.16
CA GLU A 176 17.87 -10.93 -2.17
C GLU A 176 17.31 -9.80 -1.30
N GLY A 177 16.60 -8.84 -1.92
CA GLY A 177 15.92 -7.78 -1.19
C GLY A 177 14.79 -8.28 -0.30
N LEU A 178 13.99 -9.24 -0.79
CA LEU A 178 12.94 -9.90 -0.01
C LEU A 178 13.54 -10.61 1.22
N ASP A 179 14.67 -11.32 1.07
CA ASP A 179 15.36 -11.96 2.20
C ASP A 179 15.79 -10.95 3.27
N SER A 180 16.33 -9.79 2.88
CA SER A 180 16.67 -8.71 3.83
C SER A 180 15.44 -8.14 4.55
N ILE A 181 14.30 -8.01 3.86
CA ILE A 181 13.04 -7.56 4.47
C ILE A 181 12.51 -8.62 5.46
N ILE A 182 12.58 -9.90 5.10
CA ILE A 182 12.23 -11.03 5.97
C ILE A 182 13.12 -11.04 7.21
N GLU A 183 14.42 -10.81 7.07
CA GLU A 183 15.35 -10.71 8.19
C GLU A 183 14.92 -9.61 9.16
N LEU A 184 14.60 -8.41 8.66
CA LEU A 184 14.14 -7.30 9.50
C LEU A 184 12.80 -7.61 10.18
N GLY A 185 11.80 -8.08 9.42
CA GLY A 185 10.49 -8.45 9.96
C GLY A 185 10.57 -9.56 11.02
N THR A 186 11.47 -10.53 10.82
CA THR A 186 11.75 -11.61 11.78
C THR A 186 12.43 -11.07 13.03
N ALA A 187 13.42 -10.17 12.89
CA ALA A 187 14.10 -9.54 14.01
C ALA A 187 13.14 -8.70 14.86
N VAL A 188 12.27 -7.90 14.22
CA VAL A 188 11.22 -7.12 14.89
C VAL A 188 10.29 -8.07 15.66
N THR A 189 9.83 -9.14 15.03
CA THR A 189 8.96 -10.12 15.68
C THR A 189 9.66 -10.79 16.87
N ALA A 190 10.91 -11.24 16.71
CA ALA A 190 11.70 -11.89 17.76
C ALA A 190 11.88 -10.99 18.99
N ASN A 191 12.13 -9.69 18.76
CA ASN A 191 12.20 -8.70 19.81
C ASN A 191 10.85 -8.57 20.55
N LEU A 192 9.75 -8.39 19.81
CA LEU A 192 8.43 -8.14 20.39
C LEU A 192 7.84 -9.35 21.13
N VAL A 193 8.17 -10.58 20.73
CA VAL A 193 7.70 -11.78 21.43
C VAL A 193 8.47 -12.09 22.72
N THR A 194 9.65 -11.50 22.91
CA THR A 194 10.49 -11.69 24.12
C THR A 194 10.48 -10.48 25.06
N ARG A 195 10.17 -9.28 24.55
CA ARG A 195 10.07 -8.05 25.35
C ARG A 195 8.95 -8.16 26.41
N PRO A 196 9.19 -7.68 27.65
CA PRO A 196 8.18 -7.72 28.72
C PRO A 196 6.95 -6.87 28.39
N ASP A 197 7.16 -5.65 27.91
CA ASP A 197 6.08 -4.71 27.61
C ASP A 197 5.67 -4.77 26.15
N ALA A 198 4.36 -4.81 25.89
CA ALA A 198 3.83 -4.66 24.54
C ALA A 198 4.06 -3.23 24.01
N PRO A 199 4.11 -3.04 22.68
CA PRO A 199 4.05 -1.71 22.08
C PRO A 199 2.83 -0.93 22.59
N ASP A 200 2.98 0.37 22.78
CA ASP A 200 1.86 1.25 23.07
C ASP A 200 1.03 1.50 21.81
N PHE A 201 -0.29 1.71 21.98
CA PHE A 201 -1.15 2.14 20.88
C PHE A 201 -1.34 3.66 20.93
N ILE A 202 -0.92 4.34 19.86
CA ILE A 202 -1.22 5.74 19.61
C ILE A 202 -2.35 5.81 18.59
N ARG A 203 -3.45 6.44 19.00
CA ARG A 203 -4.47 6.88 18.05
C ARG A 203 -3.95 8.09 17.30
N VAL A 204 -3.43 7.86 16.10
CA VAL A 204 -3.09 8.95 15.17
C VAL A 204 -4.38 9.70 14.87
N GLN A 205 -4.37 11.02 15.08
CA GLN A 205 -5.51 11.84 14.69
C GLN A 205 -5.66 11.73 13.18
N GLU A 206 -6.72 11.05 12.77
CA GLU A 206 -7.21 11.15 11.41
C GLU A 206 -7.52 12.64 11.22
N VAL A 207 -6.75 13.30 10.36
CA VAL A 207 -7.13 14.64 9.93
C VAL A 207 -8.44 14.42 9.19
N GLN A 208 -9.58 14.65 9.87
CA GLN A 208 -10.91 14.53 9.29
C GLN A 208 -11.04 15.54 8.14
N GLN A 209 -10.63 15.14 6.94
CA GLN A 209 -11.30 15.60 5.74
C GLN A 209 -12.53 14.70 5.59
N ARG A 210 -13.67 15.24 6.04
CA ARG A 210 -15.02 14.65 6.04
C ARG A 210 -15.22 13.60 4.93
N THR A 211 -15.19 12.33 5.30
CA THR A 211 -15.64 11.22 4.48
C THR A 211 -17.17 11.22 4.42
N GLY A 212 -17.71 11.70 3.29
CA GLY A 212 -19.11 11.52 2.94
C GLY A 212 -19.27 10.16 2.27
N GLY A 213 -19.91 9.20 2.96
CA GLY A 213 -20.17 7.89 2.41
C GLY A 213 -21.16 7.93 1.24
N ALA A 214 -20.83 7.19 0.17
CA ALA A 214 -21.74 6.49 -0.71
C ALA A 214 -20.91 5.56 -1.60
N ALA A 215 -21.47 4.39 -1.94
CA ALA A 215 -20.90 3.40 -2.86
C ALA A 215 -20.11 4.06 -4.02
N THR A 216 -18.82 3.76 -4.09
CA THR A 216 -17.84 4.35 -5.01
C THR A 216 -18.22 4.08 -6.46
N MET A 217 -18.91 5.04 -7.06
CA MET A 217 -18.82 5.24 -8.51
C MET A 217 -17.37 5.62 -8.80
N ARG A 218 -16.61 4.73 -9.45
CA ARG A 218 -15.21 5.00 -9.80
C ARG A 218 -15.14 6.25 -10.67
N ILE A 219 -14.60 7.32 -10.10
CA ILE A 219 -14.40 8.60 -10.79
C ILE A 219 -13.39 8.37 -11.91
N PHE A 220 -13.78 8.80 -13.11
CA PHE A 220 -12.94 8.70 -14.31
C PHE A 220 -12.36 10.07 -14.63
N THR A 221 -11.03 10.17 -14.56
CA THR A 221 -10.26 11.35 -14.98
C THR A 221 -9.66 11.19 -16.37
N GLY A 222 -9.55 9.96 -16.88
CA GLY A 222 -8.93 9.69 -18.18
C GLY A 222 -7.42 9.92 -18.23
N THR A 223 -6.75 10.06 -17.08
CA THR A 223 -5.29 10.05 -17.00
C THR A 223 -4.77 8.62 -17.17
N ILE A 224 -3.61 8.47 -17.82
CA ILE A 224 -2.91 7.19 -17.92
C ILE A 224 -1.56 7.40 -17.25
N PRO A 225 -1.38 6.97 -15.99
CA PRO A 225 -0.11 7.13 -15.31
C PRO A 225 1.05 6.41 -16.03
N ASP A 226 2.22 7.02 -15.99
CA ASP A 226 3.50 6.39 -16.29
C ASP A 226 4.14 5.93 -14.98
N TYR A 227 4.06 4.63 -14.73
CA TYR A 227 4.61 4.00 -13.53
C TYR A 227 6.10 3.68 -13.65
N THR A 228 6.73 3.98 -14.79
CA THR A 228 8.14 3.66 -15.04
C THR A 228 9.09 4.78 -14.65
N GLN A 229 8.57 5.99 -14.43
CA GLN A 229 9.36 7.17 -14.07
C GLN A 229 9.25 7.46 -12.58
N GLU A 230 10.39 7.42 -11.90
CA GLU A 230 10.51 7.90 -10.52
C GLU A 230 10.65 9.43 -10.53
N VAL A 231 9.52 10.12 -10.40
CA VAL A 231 9.43 11.57 -10.31
C VAL A 231 8.60 11.98 -9.11
N GLU A 232 8.89 13.15 -8.53
CA GLU A 232 8.05 13.75 -7.49
C GLU A 232 6.73 14.23 -8.12
N GLY A 233 5.68 13.41 -8.00
CA GLY A 233 4.38 13.59 -8.63
C GLY A 233 3.87 12.33 -9.31
N LEU A 234 2.83 12.47 -10.12
CA LEU A 234 2.30 11.41 -10.97
C LEU A 234 2.65 11.71 -12.43
N SER A 235 3.64 11.01 -12.98
CA SER A 235 3.93 11.07 -14.41
C SER A 235 2.78 10.46 -15.22
N LEU A 236 2.48 11.03 -16.39
CA LEU A 236 1.48 10.54 -17.32
C LEU A 236 2.14 9.95 -18.57
N SER A 237 1.84 8.69 -18.89
CA SER A 237 2.25 8.07 -20.16
C SER A 237 1.32 8.49 -21.29
N GLY A 238 0.13 8.98 -20.95
CA GLY A 238 -0.85 9.49 -21.89
C GLY A 238 -2.15 9.89 -21.21
N VAL A 239 -3.15 10.16 -22.05
CA VAL A 239 -4.54 10.41 -21.64
C VAL A 239 -5.47 9.61 -22.55
N VAL A 240 -6.64 9.26 -22.04
CA VAL A 240 -7.68 8.59 -22.83
C VAL A 240 -8.31 9.60 -23.78
N GLY A 241 -8.33 9.27 -25.08
CA GLY A 241 -8.94 10.12 -26.11
C GLY A 241 -10.43 10.38 -25.85
N GLY A 242 -10.84 11.64 -25.92
CA GLY A 242 -12.16 12.15 -25.55
C GLY A 242 -12.44 12.19 -24.05
N GLY A 243 -11.50 11.77 -23.20
CA GLY A 243 -11.65 11.72 -21.75
C GLY A 243 -11.41 13.08 -21.06
N PRO A 244 -11.75 13.22 -19.76
CA PRO A 244 -11.64 14.48 -19.03
C PRO A 244 -10.24 15.11 -19.04
N ALA A 245 -9.19 14.31 -18.86
CA ALA A 245 -7.81 14.77 -18.89
C ALA A 245 -7.42 15.37 -20.24
N GLU A 246 -7.79 14.73 -21.36
CA GLU A 246 -7.53 15.27 -22.70
C GLU A 246 -8.33 16.55 -22.95
N GLN A 247 -9.60 16.61 -22.54
CA GLN A 247 -10.44 17.80 -22.66
C GLN A 247 -9.89 18.98 -21.85
N ALA A 248 -9.25 18.70 -20.71
CA ALA A 248 -8.56 19.68 -19.88
C ALA A 248 -7.18 20.10 -20.45
N GLY A 249 -6.69 19.42 -21.51
CA GLY A 249 -5.43 19.72 -22.17
C GLY A 249 -4.21 19.03 -21.56
N LEU A 250 -4.40 18.01 -20.71
CA LEU A 250 -3.33 17.13 -20.24
C LEU A 250 -2.91 16.18 -21.37
N GLN A 251 -1.65 15.75 -21.35
CA GLN A 251 -1.07 14.87 -22.35
C GLN A 251 0.00 13.95 -21.74
N GLY A 252 0.48 12.98 -22.53
CA GLY A 252 1.63 12.18 -22.13
C GLY A 252 2.90 13.04 -21.96
N GLY A 253 3.67 12.75 -20.92
CA GLY A 253 4.84 13.52 -20.50
C GLY A 253 4.56 14.56 -19.42
N ASP A 254 3.29 14.81 -19.06
CA ASP A 254 2.95 15.67 -17.93
C ASP A 254 3.21 14.96 -16.60
N VAL A 255 3.67 15.70 -15.59
CA VAL A 255 3.80 15.21 -14.21
C VAL A 255 2.82 15.97 -13.32
N ILE A 256 1.75 15.31 -12.86
CA ILE A 256 0.78 15.93 -11.95
C ILE A 256 1.43 16.08 -10.57
N VAL A 257 1.47 17.31 -10.08
CA VAL A 257 2.02 17.69 -8.76
C VAL A 257 0.95 18.25 -7.81
N GLY A 258 -0.29 18.36 -8.28
CA GLY A 258 -1.43 18.67 -7.43
C GLY A 258 -2.77 18.37 -8.10
N LEU A 259 -3.75 17.98 -7.30
CA LEU A 259 -5.11 17.68 -7.75
C LEU A 259 -6.10 18.02 -6.63
N ALA A 260 -7.19 18.71 -6.95
CA ALA A 260 -8.25 19.04 -5.98
C ALA A 260 -7.73 19.76 -4.71
N GLY A 261 -6.72 20.62 -4.87
CA GLY A 261 -6.07 21.34 -3.77
C GLY A 261 -5.15 20.49 -2.89
N GLN A 262 -4.94 19.21 -3.22
CA GLN A 262 -3.94 18.35 -2.59
C GLN A 262 -2.63 18.37 -3.38
N SER A 263 -1.50 18.30 -2.68
CA SER A 263 -0.21 18.04 -3.29
C SER A 263 -0.14 16.58 -3.71
N VAL A 264 0.42 16.33 -4.90
CA VAL A 264 0.65 14.98 -5.41
C VAL A 264 2.16 14.79 -5.52
N THR A 265 2.72 13.91 -4.70
CA THR A 265 4.15 13.55 -4.73
C THR A 265 4.37 12.11 -5.19
N ASN A 266 3.31 11.30 -5.19
CA ASN A 266 3.31 9.90 -5.58
C ASN A 266 1.89 9.45 -6.00
N ILE A 267 1.75 8.18 -6.40
CA ILE A 267 0.47 7.60 -6.85
C ILE A 267 -0.60 7.55 -5.75
N TYR A 268 -0.23 7.32 -4.49
CA TYR A 268 -1.20 7.25 -3.39
C TYR A 268 -1.79 8.62 -3.10
N ASP A 269 -0.99 9.68 -3.15
CA ASP A 269 -1.48 11.06 -3.05
C ASP A 269 -2.46 11.36 -4.18
N TYR A 270 -2.17 10.87 -5.39
CA TYR A 270 -3.06 11.02 -6.53
C TYR A 270 -4.37 10.25 -6.33
N MET A 271 -4.31 8.99 -5.91
CA MET A 271 -5.50 8.18 -5.63
C MET A 271 -6.36 8.80 -4.52
N TYR A 272 -5.72 9.30 -3.46
CA TYR A 272 -6.40 10.06 -2.42
C TYR A 272 -7.08 11.32 -2.97
N ALA A 273 -6.38 12.07 -3.83
CA ALA A 273 -6.94 13.25 -4.46
C ALA A 273 -8.10 12.93 -5.42
N LEU A 274 -8.14 11.73 -6.02
CA LEU A 274 -9.28 11.25 -6.80
C LEU A 274 -10.54 11.09 -5.94
N ASP A 275 -10.42 10.59 -4.71
CA ASP A 275 -11.56 10.41 -3.80
C ASP A 275 -12.21 11.74 -3.37
N LEU A 276 -11.47 12.85 -3.47
CA LEU A 276 -11.97 14.20 -3.18
C LEU A 276 -12.73 14.81 -4.37
N LEU A 277 -12.62 14.21 -5.56
CA LEU A 277 -13.29 14.70 -6.75
C LEU A 277 -14.79 14.42 -6.68
N LYS A 278 -15.54 15.23 -7.42
CA LYS A 278 -16.97 15.01 -7.64
C LYS A 278 -17.24 15.03 -9.14
N VAL A 279 -17.98 14.02 -9.58
CA VAL A 279 -18.41 13.88 -10.97
C VAL A 279 -19.15 15.13 -11.41
N GLY A 280 -18.73 15.71 -12.54
CA GLY A 280 -19.34 16.90 -13.13
C GLY A 280 -18.97 18.23 -12.44
N GLU A 281 -18.18 18.22 -11.37
CA GLU A 281 -17.62 19.45 -10.77
C GLU A 281 -16.18 19.66 -11.27
N PRO A 282 -15.81 20.88 -11.69
CA PRO A 282 -14.43 21.18 -12.09
C PRO A 282 -13.48 21.06 -10.89
N ALA A 283 -12.31 20.50 -11.13
CA ALA A 283 -11.21 20.39 -10.18
C ALA A 283 -9.91 20.90 -10.79
N GLU A 284 -9.13 21.64 -10.01
CA GLU A 284 -7.82 22.11 -10.41
C GLU A 284 -6.82 20.95 -10.47
N VAL A 285 -6.08 20.87 -11.57
CA VAL A 285 -4.94 19.98 -11.77
C VAL A 285 -3.71 20.83 -11.99
N ILE A 286 -2.71 20.68 -11.11
CA ILE A 286 -1.41 21.33 -11.23
C ILE A 286 -0.43 20.29 -11.75
N PHE A 287 0.28 20.61 -12.82
CA PHE A 287 1.21 19.69 -13.46
C PHE A 287 2.48 20.40 -13.94
N ILE A 288 3.51 19.63 -14.21
CA ILE A 288 4.76 20.07 -14.82
C ILE A 288 4.82 19.54 -16.24
N ARG A 289 5.07 20.44 -17.21
CA ARG A 289 5.34 20.11 -18.61
C ARG A 289 6.60 20.84 -19.04
N ASP A 290 7.56 20.11 -19.60
CA ASP A 290 8.86 20.67 -20.03
C ASP A 290 9.59 21.50 -18.94
N GLY A 291 9.40 21.14 -17.68
CA GLY A 291 9.98 21.82 -16.51
C GLY A 291 9.21 23.05 -16.02
N GLU A 292 8.11 23.44 -16.67
CA GLU A 292 7.27 24.56 -16.25
C GLU A 292 6.03 24.08 -15.48
N ARG A 293 5.70 24.77 -14.38
CA ARG A 293 4.52 24.48 -13.56
C ARG A 293 3.28 25.15 -14.16
N MET A 294 2.28 24.36 -14.50
CA MET A 294 1.04 24.76 -15.16
C MET A 294 -0.19 24.33 -14.32
N SER A 295 -1.34 24.92 -14.61
CA SER A 295 -2.62 24.57 -13.99
C SER A 295 -3.74 24.55 -15.02
N VAL A 296 -4.65 23.58 -14.92
CA VAL A 296 -5.86 23.44 -15.74
C VAL A 296 -7.06 23.04 -14.87
N GLU A 297 -8.27 23.33 -15.34
CA GLU A 297 -9.50 22.79 -14.76
C GLU A 297 -9.93 21.53 -15.52
N MET A 298 -10.08 20.42 -14.80
CA MET A 298 -10.57 19.15 -15.32
C MET A 298 -11.94 18.85 -14.72
N ILE A 299 -12.90 18.38 -15.53
CA ILE A 299 -14.24 17.99 -15.08
C ILE A 299 -14.33 16.46 -15.10
N PRO A 300 -14.22 15.77 -13.95
CA PRO A 300 -14.25 14.31 -13.90
C PRO A 300 -15.62 13.76 -14.31
N SER A 301 -15.62 12.58 -14.94
CA SER A 301 -16.85 11.89 -15.34
C SER A 301 -16.96 10.52 -14.69
N VAL A 302 -18.00 9.76 -15.02
CA VAL A 302 -18.14 8.35 -14.65
C VAL A 302 -17.65 7.51 -15.82
N ARG A 303 -16.93 6.41 -15.53
CA ARG A 303 -16.58 5.43 -16.57
C ARG A 303 -17.87 4.67 -16.95
N GLU A 304 -18.30 4.76 -18.21
CA GLU A 304 -19.33 3.88 -18.77
C GLU A 304 -18.85 2.42 -18.85
#